data_AF-A0AA38X6Q6-F1
#
_entry.id   AF-A0AA38X6Q6-F1
#
_cell.length_a   1.000
_cell.length_b   1.000
_cell.length_c   1.000
_cell.angle_alpha   90.00
_cell.angle_beta   90.00
_cell.angle_gamma   90.00
#
_symmetry.space_group_name_H-M   'P 1'
#
loop_
_entity.id
_entity.type
_entity.pdbx_description
1 polymer ?
#
loop_
_entity_poly.entity_id
_entity_poly.type
_entity_poly.pdbx_seq_one_letter_code
_entity_poly.pdbx_strand_id
1 'polypeptide(L)'
;MSRVLICMTAAALFTCLPSMYFFHFARRTLRSRNQQARDAVRTTTLIKTYLLTATLGCVASVLIQMALTYPLALICTGSHETAVTYYNDRYQPRSPPKDDHQRTAVANEISLDPKMWLFEALHAFLLAGVVDEAVKHSAFARARPRSQYVYNGGQRDRQKQWSQDHLLVAAATGLGFATFENMVFFLGAALAPSTETSAFNFAVLVVFRTIIGEAFHTMLVVLSCINHLFIDLNGESAMGLACSWWQVLGKSAMLHGIWNFGAIAGDVLYYVDWFRYGPYIGSLMCLCAGSGTLIVLARLVWTRLKQYEQEVGM
;
A
#
# COMPACT_ATOMS: atom_id res chain seq x y z
N MET A 1 -20.05 -23.11 -2.37
CA MET A 1 -20.37 -21.92 -1.55
C MET A 1 -19.79 -21.96 -0.14
N SER A 2 -19.95 -23.04 0.63
CA SER A 2 -19.49 -23.11 2.03
C SER A 2 -17.98 -22.92 2.23
N ARG A 3 -17.12 -23.50 1.38
CA ARG A 3 -15.65 -23.38 1.49
C ARG A 3 -15.13 -21.97 1.25
N VAL A 4 -15.63 -21.29 0.19
CA VAL A 4 -15.27 -19.89 -0.12
C VAL A 4 -15.62 -18.97 1.05
N LEU A 5 -16.83 -19.12 1.60
CA LEU A 5 -17.26 -18.32 2.75
C LEU A 5 -16.37 -18.54 3.98
N ILE A 6 -15.99 -19.78 4.28
CA ILE A 6 -15.11 -20.11 5.41
C ILE A 6 -13.71 -19.51 5.19
N CYS A 7 -13.11 -19.71 4.01
CA CYS A 7 -11.79 -19.18 3.67
C CYS A 7 -11.76 -17.65 3.72
N MET A 8 -12.79 -16.99 3.17
CA MET A 8 -12.91 -15.53 3.20
C MET A 8 -13.11 -15.00 4.62
N THR A 9 -13.91 -15.68 5.45
CA THR A 9 -14.11 -15.28 6.84
C THR A 9 -12.81 -15.41 7.63
N ALA A 10 -12.09 -16.52 7.47
CA ALA A 10 -10.80 -16.74 8.14
C ALA A 10 -9.74 -15.71 7.68
N ALA A 11 -9.65 -15.45 6.38
CA ALA A 11 -8.74 -14.45 5.82
C ALA A 11 -9.08 -13.03 6.32
N ALA A 12 -10.36 -12.66 6.32
CA ALA A 12 -10.81 -11.38 6.84
C ALA A 12 -10.49 -11.22 8.34
N LEU A 13 -10.68 -12.26 9.15
CA LEU A 13 -10.31 -12.24 10.57
C LEU A 13 -8.81 -12.05 10.74
N PHE A 14 -7.99 -12.77 9.97
CA PHE A 14 -6.53 -12.72 10.05
C PHE A 14 -5.98 -11.34 9.67
N THR A 15 -6.46 -10.75 8.57
CA THR A 15 -6.12 -9.39 8.12
C THR A 15 -6.62 -8.30 9.06
N CYS A 16 -7.68 -8.55 9.84
CA CYS A 16 -8.07 -7.60 10.87
C CYS A 16 -7.18 -7.66 12.12
N LEU A 17 -6.37 -8.71 12.35
CA LEU A 17 -5.58 -8.86 13.58
C LEU A 17 -4.56 -7.72 13.78
N PRO A 18 -3.75 -7.31 12.77
CA PRO A 18 -2.80 -6.21 12.95
C PRO A 18 -3.51 -4.89 13.25
N SER A 19 -4.64 -4.63 12.61
CA SER A 19 -5.51 -3.48 12.89
C SER A 19 -6.07 -3.53 14.32
N MET A 20 -6.60 -4.67 14.77
CA MET A 20 -7.08 -4.85 16.15
C MET A 20 -5.96 -4.62 17.17
N TYR A 21 -4.78 -5.19 16.92
CA TYR A 21 -3.60 -5.00 17.76
C TYR A 21 -3.18 -3.53 17.80
N PHE A 22 -3.14 -2.85 16.66
CA PHE A 22 -2.83 -1.42 16.55
C PHE A 22 -3.80 -0.57 17.36
N PHE A 23 -5.11 -0.75 17.21
CA PHE A 23 -6.11 0.02 17.96
C PHE A 23 -6.07 -0.27 19.46
N HIS A 24 -5.80 -1.51 19.85
CA HIS A 24 -5.60 -1.88 21.25
C HIS A 24 -4.35 -1.24 21.84
N PHE A 25 -3.23 -1.27 21.11
CA PHE A 25 -1.98 -0.63 21.49
C PHE A 25 -2.16 0.90 21.59
N ALA A 26 -2.70 1.54 20.56
CA ALA A 26 -2.98 2.97 20.54
C ALA A 26 -3.86 3.38 21.74
N ARG A 27 -4.92 2.63 22.04
CA ARG A 27 -5.79 2.88 23.19
C ARG A 27 -5.05 2.76 24.53
N ARG A 28 -4.11 1.81 24.66
CA ARG A 28 -3.30 1.65 25.89
C ARG A 28 -2.32 2.82 26.05
N THR A 29 -1.62 3.19 24.99
CA THR A 29 -0.62 4.27 25.00
C THR A 29 -1.27 5.63 25.25
N LEU A 30 -2.52 5.82 24.85
CA LEU A 30 -3.25 7.09 25.05
C LEU A 30 -3.84 7.28 26.45
N ARG A 31 -4.00 6.23 27.28
CA ARG A 31 -4.71 6.32 28.56
C ARG A 31 -3.94 7.12 29.62
N SER A 32 -4.35 8.37 29.85
CA SER A 32 -4.08 9.17 31.05
C SER A 32 -5.41 9.64 31.67
N ARG A 33 -5.52 9.65 33.01
CA ARG A 33 -6.80 9.88 33.74
C ARG A 33 -7.45 11.26 33.47
N ASN A 34 -6.69 12.28 33.08
CA ASN A 34 -7.23 13.61 32.68
C ASN A 34 -7.39 13.77 31.15
N GLN A 35 -7.17 12.69 30.38
CA GLN A 35 -7.08 12.67 28.93
C GLN A 35 -8.26 11.93 28.25
N GLN A 36 -9.14 11.28 29.02
CA GLN A 36 -10.15 10.36 28.51
C GLN A 36 -11.06 10.92 27.40
N ALA A 37 -11.47 12.20 27.50
CA ALA A 37 -12.24 12.86 26.43
C ALA A 37 -11.41 13.14 25.17
N ARG A 38 -10.13 13.51 25.33
CA ARG A 38 -9.17 13.68 24.22
C ARG A 38 -8.83 12.33 23.58
N ASP A 39 -8.74 11.27 24.37
CA ASP A 39 -8.47 9.90 23.91
C ASP A 39 -9.64 9.35 23.09
N ALA A 40 -10.87 9.68 23.46
CA ALA A 40 -12.06 9.32 22.69
C ALA A 40 -12.03 9.99 21.30
N VAL A 41 -11.80 11.31 21.23
CA VAL A 41 -11.68 12.05 19.96
C VAL A 41 -10.54 11.48 19.10
N ARG A 42 -9.39 11.19 19.71
CA ARG A 42 -8.25 10.56 19.02
C ARG A 42 -8.59 9.20 18.45
N THR A 43 -9.20 8.33 19.25
CA THR A 43 -9.63 6.99 18.81
C THR A 43 -10.63 7.09 17.66
N THR A 44 -11.60 8.00 17.74
CA THR A 44 -12.55 8.26 16.67
C THR A 44 -11.85 8.74 15.39
N THR A 45 -10.85 9.63 15.48
CA THR A 45 -10.07 10.07 14.31
C THR A 45 -9.31 8.90 13.68
N LEU A 46 -8.68 8.04 14.48
CA LEU A 46 -7.96 6.87 13.96
C LEU A 46 -8.91 5.90 13.23
N ILE A 47 -10.05 5.58 13.84
CA ILE A 47 -11.07 4.69 13.21
C ILE A 47 -11.62 5.32 11.93
N LYS A 48 -11.98 6.60 11.95
CA LYS A 48 -12.48 7.31 10.75
C LYS A 48 -11.44 7.31 9.64
N THR A 49 -10.18 7.60 9.96
CA THR A 49 -9.10 7.62 8.97
C THR A 49 -8.88 6.24 8.37
N TYR A 50 -8.86 5.20 9.21
CA TYR A 50 -8.78 3.81 8.78
C TYR A 50 -9.92 3.46 7.82
N LEU A 51 -11.17 3.71 8.20
CA LEU A 51 -12.34 3.37 7.37
C LEU A 51 -12.40 4.18 6.08
N LEU A 52 -12.13 5.49 6.13
CA LEU A 52 -12.14 6.36 4.95
C LEU A 52 -11.04 5.97 3.96
N THR A 53 -9.85 5.64 4.45
CA THR A 53 -8.75 5.22 3.57
C THR A 53 -9.02 3.84 2.99
N ALA A 54 -9.51 2.90 3.80
CA ALA A 54 -9.89 1.55 3.36
C ALA A 54 -10.96 1.60 2.26
N THR A 55 -11.94 2.49 2.37
CA THR A 55 -13.06 2.56 1.41
C THR A 55 -12.79 3.57 0.31
N LEU A 56 -12.98 4.86 0.60
CA LEU A 56 -12.88 5.94 -0.37
C LEU A 56 -11.47 6.08 -0.93
N GLY A 57 -10.43 5.87 -0.11
CA GLY A 57 -9.03 5.92 -0.56
C GLY A 57 -8.73 4.86 -1.61
N CYS A 58 -9.01 3.58 -1.32
CA CYS A 58 -8.80 2.50 -2.29
C CYS A 58 -9.65 2.67 -3.55
N VAL A 59 -10.93 3.02 -3.41
CA VAL A 59 -11.80 3.27 -4.59
C VAL A 59 -11.28 4.42 -5.44
N ALA A 60 -10.87 5.54 -4.83
CA ALA A 60 -10.31 6.67 -5.57
C ALA A 60 -9.01 6.28 -6.30
N SER A 61 -8.11 5.55 -5.63
CA SER A 61 -6.89 5.02 -6.26
C SER A 61 -7.22 4.17 -7.48
N VAL A 62 -8.10 3.16 -7.34
CA VAL A 62 -8.48 2.27 -8.45
C VAL A 62 -9.08 3.05 -9.62
N LEU A 63 -10.00 3.98 -9.36
CA LEU A 63 -10.63 4.78 -10.41
C LEU A 63 -9.62 5.68 -11.14
N ILE A 64 -8.70 6.30 -10.42
CA ILE A 64 -7.64 7.12 -11.02
C ILE A 64 -6.72 6.25 -11.86
N GLN A 65 -6.29 5.09 -11.36
CA GLN A 65 -5.46 4.17 -12.12
C GLN A 65 -6.19 3.71 -13.38
N MET A 66 -7.45 3.26 -13.29
CA MET A 66 -8.26 2.88 -14.45
C MET A 66 -8.36 3.99 -15.50
N ALA A 67 -8.63 5.23 -15.07
CA ALA A 67 -8.74 6.37 -15.97
C ALA A 67 -7.41 6.71 -16.67
N LEU A 68 -6.27 6.48 -16.01
CA LEU A 68 -4.94 6.83 -16.53
C LEU A 68 -4.25 5.68 -17.28
N THR A 69 -4.67 4.44 -17.08
CA THR A 69 -4.05 3.26 -17.72
C THR A 69 -4.17 3.30 -19.24
N TYR A 70 -5.34 3.63 -19.79
CA TYR A 70 -5.51 3.68 -21.25
C TYR A 70 -4.67 4.80 -21.90
N PRO A 71 -4.70 6.07 -21.41
CA PRO A 71 -3.80 7.10 -21.90
C PRO A 71 -2.32 6.71 -21.82
N LEU A 72 -1.92 6.06 -20.72
CA LEU A 72 -0.55 5.58 -20.56
C LEU A 72 -0.19 4.52 -21.60
N ALA A 73 -1.07 3.55 -21.83
CA ALA A 73 -0.90 2.53 -22.86
C ALA A 73 -0.81 3.15 -24.26
N LEU A 74 -1.62 4.18 -24.55
CA LEU A 74 -1.57 4.91 -25.81
C LEU A 74 -0.23 5.61 -26.02
N ILE A 75 0.32 6.24 -24.98
CA ILE A 75 1.64 6.89 -25.01
C ILE A 75 2.75 5.85 -25.27
N CYS A 76 2.69 4.68 -24.64
CA CYS A 76 3.72 3.64 -24.77
C CYS A 76 3.68 2.95 -26.13
N THR A 77 2.48 2.71 -26.67
CA THR A 77 2.29 1.87 -27.86
C THR A 77 2.24 2.68 -29.15
N GLY A 78 1.74 3.91 -29.10
CA GLY A 78 1.46 4.75 -30.26
C GLY A 78 0.28 4.25 -31.12
N SER A 79 -0.45 3.21 -30.68
CA SER A 79 -1.50 2.56 -31.44
C SER A 79 -2.74 2.36 -30.57
N HIS A 80 -3.90 2.78 -31.07
CA HIS A 80 -5.18 2.55 -30.38
C HIS A 80 -5.44 1.07 -30.12
N GLU A 81 -5.21 0.22 -31.13
CA GLU A 81 -5.47 -1.21 -31.04
C GLU A 81 -4.62 -1.86 -29.94
N THR A 82 -3.31 -1.61 -29.94
CA THR A 82 -2.40 -2.15 -28.93
C THR A 82 -2.66 -1.58 -27.54
N ALA A 83 -3.02 -0.29 -27.44
CA ALA A 83 -3.38 0.33 -26.17
C ALA A 83 -4.64 -0.29 -25.55
N VAL A 84 -5.65 -0.59 -26.38
CA VAL A 84 -6.85 -1.32 -25.94
C VAL A 84 -6.49 -2.73 -25.49
N THR A 85 -5.59 -3.43 -26.19
CA THR A 85 -5.10 -4.74 -25.76
C THR A 85 -4.44 -4.67 -24.38
N TYR A 86 -3.50 -3.76 -24.15
CA TYR A 86 -2.83 -3.63 -22.84
C TYR A 86 -3.81 -3.24 -21.72
N TYR A 87 -4.74 -2.32 -22.00
CA TYR A 87 -5.79 -1.95 -21.05
C TYR A 87 -6.67 -3.14 -20.67
N ASN A 88 -7.11 -3.91 -21.67
CA ASN A 88 -7.95 -5.08 -21.44
C ASN A 88 -7.17 -6.19 -20.74
N ASP A 89 -5.94 -6.49 -21.13
CA ASP A 89 -5.11 -7.49 -20.46
C ASP A 89 -4.93 -7.16 -18.96
N ARG A 90 -4.89 -5.87 -18.60
CA ARG A 90 -4.79 -5.41 -17.21
C ARG A 90 -6.06 -5.60 -16.38
N TYR A 91 -7.25 -5.35 -16.95
CA TYR A 91 -8.52 -5.34 -16.19
C TYR A 91 -9.48 -6.50 -16.51
N GLN A 92 -9.25 -7.17 -17.63
CA GLN A 92 -10.00 -8.30 -18.15
C GLN A 92 -8.98 -9.36 -18.62
N PRO A 93 -8.26 -10.00 -17.67
CA PRO A 93 -7.23 -10.96 -18.02
C PRO A 93 -7.82 -12.05 -18.91
N ARG A 94 -7.04 -12.42 -19.94
CA ARG A 94 -7.42 -13.43 -20.93
C ARG A 94 -7.81 -14.73 -20.24
N SER A 95 -8.65 -15.53 -20.92
CA SER A 95 -8.98 -16.87 -20.46
C SER A 95 -7.72 -17.66 -20.10
N PRO A 96 -7.74 -18.42 -18.99
CA PRO A 96 -6.55 -19.10 -18.53
C PRO A 96 -6.07 -20.15 -19.56
N PRO A 97 -4.76 -20.38 -19.70
CA PRO A 97 -4.22 -21.39 -20.60
C PRO A 97 -4.73 -22.78 -20.23
N LYS A 98 -4.94 -23.63 -21.22
CA LYS A 98 -5.43 -25.00 -21.02
C LYS A 98 -4.36 -25.95 -20.50
N ASP A 99 -3.09 -25.64 -20.75
CA ASP A 99 -1.93 -26.43 -20.32
C ASP A 99 -0.67 -25.55 -20.12
N ASP A 100 0.38 -26.16 -19.57
CA ASP A 100 1.64 -25.48 -19.25
C ASP A 100 2.43 -25.04 -20.50
N HIS A 101 2.26 -25.73 -21.62
CA HIS A 101 2.91 -25.36 -22.88
C HIS A 101 2.30 -24.08 -23.44
N GLN A 102 0.97 -23.98 -23.46
CA GLN A 102 0.24 -22.79 -23.83
C GLN A 102 0.57 -21.62 -22.88
N ARG A 103 0.68 -21.88 -21.56
CA ARG A 103 1.09 -20.89 -20.58
C ARG A 103 2.48 -20.32 -20.91
N THR A 104 3.45 -21.20 -21.17
CA THR A 104 4.83 -20.81 -21.50
C THR A 104 4.90 -20.05 -22.83
N ALA A 105 4.12 -20.47 -23.83
CA ALA A 105 4.07 -19.78 -25.12
C ALA A 105 3.55 -18.34 -24.99
N VAL A 106 2.47 -18.13 -24.23
CA VAL A 106 1.92 -16.80 -24.00
C VAL A 106 2.85 -15.95 -23.11
N ALA A 107 3.46 -16.54 -22.09
CA ALA A 107 4.48 -15.87 -21.28
C ALA A 107 5.64 -15.36 -22.15
N ASN A 108 6.15 -16.20 -23.06
CA ASN A 108 7.21 -15.83 -23.98
C ASN A 108 6.78 -14.74 -24.95
N GLU A 109 5.56 -14.82 -25.51
CA GLU A 109 5.03 -13.80 -26.42
C GLU A 109 4.98 -12.42 -25.74
N ILE A 110 4.40 -12.34 -24.53
CA ILE A 110 4.23 -11.08 -23.80
C ILE A 110 5.56 -10.56 -23.28
N SER A 111 6.40 -11.44 -22.73
CA SER A 111 7.71 -11.04 -22.17
C SER A 111 8.72 -10.60 -23.21
N LEU A 112 8.53 -10.94 -24.49
CA LEU A 112 9.38 -10.48 -25.58
C LEU A 112 8.97 -9.09 -26.13
N ASP A 113 7.85 -8.53 -25.70
CA ASP A 113 7.41 -7.20 -26.11
C ASP A 113 8.04 -6.09 -25.23
N PRO A 114 9.01 -5.30 -25.73
CA PRO A 114 9.63 -4.24 -24.94
C PRO A 114 8.66 -3.09 -24.62
N LYS A 115 7.62 -2.86 -25.43
CA LYS A 115 6.62 -1.82 -25.17
C LYS A 115 5.74 -2.19 -23.98
N MET A 116 5.48 -3.48 -23.81
CA MET A 116 4.76 -4.01 -22.65
C MET A 116 5.58 -3.74 -21.39
N TRP A 117 6.87 -4.07 -21.38
CA TRP A 117 7.73 -3.82 -20.22
C TRP A 117 7.81 -2.34 -19.84
N LEU A 118 7.89 -1.45 -20.84
CA LEU A 118 7.83 -0.01 -20.61
C LEU A 118 6.50 0.41 -20.00
N PHE A 119 5.38 -0.09 -20.55
CA PHE A 119 4.04 0.17 -20.04
C PHE A 119 3.90 -0.31 -18.58
N GLU A 120 4.30 -1.54 -18.26
CA GLU A 120 4.20 -2.09 -16.92
C GLU A 120 5.12 -1.39 -15.92
N ALA A 121 6.31 -0.98 -16.35
CA ALA A 121 7.18 -0.14 -15.52
C ALA A 121 6.50 1.20 -15.21
N LEU A 122 6.02 1.90 -16.22
CA LEU A 122 5.34 3.19 -16.01
C LEU A 122 4.07 3.03 -15.19
N HIS A 123 3.29 1.98 -15.41
CA HIS A 123 2.11 1.67 -14.62
C HIS A 123 2.49 1.42 -13.15
N ALA A 124 3.49 0.58 -12.89
CA ALA A 124 3.94 0.26 -11.53
C ALA A 124 4.45 1.49 -10.78
N PHE A 125 5.31 2.30 -11.41
CA PHE A 125 5.93 3.45 -10.75
C PHE A 125 5.01 4.67 -10.67
N LEU A 126 4.32 5.03 -11.76
CA LEU A 126 3.49 6.23 -11.80
C LEU A 126 2.09 5.98 -11.28
N LEU A 127 1.40 4.98 -11.82
CA LEU A 127 0.01 4.75 -11.45
C LEU A 127 -0.06 4.10 -10.08
N ALA A 128 0.52 2.93 -9.89
CA ALA A 128 0.43 2.25 -8.61
C ALA A 128 1.29 2.93 -7.53
N GLY A 129 2.54 3.30 -7.84
CA GLY A 129 3.43 3.96 -6.89
C GLY A 129 2.96 5.37 -6.50
N VAL A 130 2.96 6.32 -7.45
CA VAL A 130 2.67 7.73 -7.14
C VAL A 130 1.21 7.94 -6.76
N VAL A 131 0.22 7.39 -7.48
CA VAL A 131 -1.20 7.65 -7.17
C VAL A 131 -1.56 7.09 -5.80
N ASP A 132 -1.17 5.87 -5.46
CA ASP A 132 -1.56 5.28 -4.18
C ASP A 132 -0.95 6.03 -3.02
N GLU A 133 0.35 6.35 -3.10
CA GLU A 133 1.03 7.10 -2.04
C GLU A 133 0.49 8.53 -1.95
N ALA A 134 0.11 9.16 -3.05
CA ALA A 134 -0.54 10.47 -3.04
C ALA A 134 -1.94 10.42 -2.38
N VAL A 135 -2.74 9.41 -2.69
CA VAL A 135 -4.07 9.23 -2.08
C VAL A 135 -3.94 8.99 -0.57
N LYS A 136 -3.08 8.05 -0.15
CA LYS A 136 -2.78 7.77 1.26
C LYS A 136 -2.26 9.02 1.97
N HIS A 137 -1.34 9.74 1.34
CA HIS A 137 -0.82 10.99 1.89
C HIS A 137 -1.92 12.02 2.13
N SER A 138 -2.78 12.21 1.13
CA SER A 138 -3.88 13.15 1.21
C SER A 138 -4.86 12.82 2.33
N ALA A 139 -5.03 11.53 2.67
CA ALA A 139 -5.88 11.08 3.76
C ALA A 139 -5.30 11.49 5.12
N PHE A 140 -4.05 11.15 5.42
CA PHE A 140 -3.46 11.51 6.71
C PHE A 140 -3.18 13.02 6.84
N ALA A 141 -2.77 13.68 5.75
CA ALA A 141 -2.51 15.12 5.75
C ALA A 141 -3.78 15.94 6.03
N ARG A 142 -4.95 15.47 5.57
CA ARG A 142 -6.25 16.11 5.87
C ARG A 142 -6.81 15.71 7.22
N ALA A 143 -6.49 14.50 7.70
CA ALA A 143 -6.86 14.02 9.03
C ALA A 143 -6.05 14.68 10.17
N ARG A 144 -5.19 15.67 9.85
CA ARG A 144 -4.49 16.57 10.77
C ARG A 144 -5.40 16.93 11.95
N PRO A 145 -5.10 16.45 13.17
CA PRO A 145 -5.77 16.91 14.36
C PRO A 145 -5.61 18.43 14.42
N ARG A 146 -6.73 19.17 14.29
CA ARG A 146 -6.78 20.61 14.57
C ARG A 146 -6.60 20.81 16.07
N SER A 147 -5.40 20.60 16.59
CA SER A 147 -5.02 21.24 17.85
C SER A 147 -4.95 22.73 17.53
N GLN A 148 -6.02 23.47 17.83
CA GLN A 148 -6.00 24.94 17.81
C GLN A 148 -4.82 25.41 18.66
N TYR A 149 -3.83 26.00 18.00
CA TYR A 149 -2.59 26.46 18.61
C TYR A 149 -2.82 27.81 19.30
N VAL A 150 -3.04 27.81 20.62
CA VAL A 150 -2.76 28.97 21.47
C VAL A 150 -1.32 28.87 21.94
N TYR A 151 -0.51 29.83 21.49
CA TYR A 151 0.96 29.87 21.46
C TYR A 151 1.62 30.18 22.81
N ASN A 152 1.09 29.70 23.94
CA ASN A 152 1.58 30.08 25.26
C ASN A 152 2.19 28.89 26.04
N GLY A 153 3.53 28.77 26.01
CA GLY A 153 4.33 28.36 27.19
C GLY A 153 4.75 26.89 27.41
N GLY A 154 4.46 25.93 26.51
CA GLY A 154 4.84 24.52 26.72
C GLY A 154 5.13 23.74 25.43
N GLN A 155 6.01 24.28 24.57
CA GLN A 155 6.14 23.91 23.16
C GLN A 155 6.62 22.46 22.91
N ARG A 156 7.61 21.95 23.65
CA ARG A 156 8.25 20.65 23.32
C ARG A 156 7.35 19.44 23.54
N ASP A 157 6.73 19.32 24.71
CA ASP A 157 5.85 18.17 25.00
C ASP A 157 4.61 18.13 24.09
N ARG A 158 4.10 19.31 23.70
CA ARG A 158 2.96 19.43 22.78
C ARG A 158 3.33 19.09 21.35
N GLN A 159 4.53 19.47 20.90
CA GLN A 159 5.06 19.10 19.59
C GLN A 159 5.32 17.59 19.51
N LYS A 160 5.95 17.00 20.53
CA LYS A 160 6.13 15.54 20.66
C LYS A 160 4.80 14.80 20.55
N GLN A 161 3.80 15.23 21.32
CA GLN A 161 2.47 14.62 21.27
C GLN A 161 1.80 14.78 19.90
N TRP A 162 1.92 15.95 19.27
CA TRP A 162 1.36 16.21 17.95
C TRP A 162 1.98 15.30 16.88
N SER A 163 3.30 15.12 16.90
CA SER A 163 4.01 14.23 15.97
C SER A 163 3.61 12.77 16.19
N GLN A 164 3.47 12.33 17.45
CA GLN A 164 2.97 11.00 17.77
C GLN A 164 1.54 10.76 17.25
N ASP A 165 0.65 11.74 17.45
CA ASP A 165 -0.72 11.66 16.93
C ASP A 165 -0.73 11.55 15.39
N HIS A 166 0.16 12.27 14.69
CA HIS A 166 0.31 12.19 13.23
C HIS A 166 0.80 10.82 12.77
N LEU A 167 1.81 10.26 13.45
CA LEU A 167 2.31 8.93 13.14
C LEU A 167 1.25 7.85 13.35
N LEU A 168 0.39 7.99 14.37
CA LEU A 168 -0.74 7.08 14.57
C LEU A 168 -1.79 7.22 13.46
N VAL A 169 -2.12 8.44 13.03
CA VAL A 169 -3.04 8.67 11.90
C VAL A 169 -2.47 8.11 10.60
N ALA A 170 -1.17 8.29 10.35
CA ALA A 170 -0.46 7.70 9.22
C ALA A 170 -0.48 6.16 9.25
N ALA A 171 -0.22 5.56 10.42
CA ALA A 171 -0.31 4.12 10.59
C ALA A 171 -1.75 3.59 10.34
N ALA A 172 -2.77 4.28 10.87
CA ALA A 172 -4.17 3.94 10.63
C ALA A 172 -4.56 4.05 9.15
N THR A 173 -4.00 5.04 8.43
CA THR A 173 -4.17 5.22 6.98
C THR A 173 -3.59 4.04 6.22
N GLY A 174 -2.32 3.69 6.48
CA GLY A 174 -1.64 2.59 5.80
C GLY A 174 -2.30 1.23 6.08
N LEU A 175 -2.69 0.96 7.33
CA LEU A 175 -3.43 -0.24 7.70
C LEU A 175 -4.79 -0.31 7.00
N GLY A 176 -5.55 0.80 7.00
CA GLY A 176 -6.86 0.84 6.34
C GLY A 176 -6.77 0.51 4.86
N PHE A 177 -5.83 1.15 4.15
CA PHE A 177 -5.59 0.88 2.73
C PHE A 177 -5.22 -0.59 2.49
N ALA A 178 -4.25 -1.10 3.25
CA ALA A 178 -3.75 -2.47 3.09
C ALA A 178 -4.80 -3.53 3.42
N THR A 179 -5.61 -3.33 4.46
CA THR A 179 -6.67 -4.27 4.83
C THR A 179 -7.70 -4.42 3.71
N PHE A 180 -8.16 -3.32 3.12
CA PHE A 180 -9.12 -3.40 2.02
C PHE A 180 -8.50 -4.05 0.78
N GLU A 181 -7.29 -3.64 0.42
CA GLU A 181 -6.56 -4.23 -0.71
C GLU A 181 -6.35 -5.75 -0.52
N ASN A 182 -5.96 -6.18 0.68
CA ASN A 182 -5.85 -7.59 1.05
C ASN A 182 -7.18 -8.35 0.85
N MET A 183 -8.30 -7.77 1.30
CA MET A 183 -9.62 -8.39 1.12
C MET A 183 -9.98 -8.58 -0.35
N VAL A 184 -9.65 -7.61 -1.21
CA VAL A 184 -9.86 -7.72 -2.67
C VAL A 184 -9.00 -8.84 -3.24
N PHE A 185 -7.75 -8.97 -2.82
CA PHE A 185 -6.88 -10.07 -3.26
C PHE A 185 -7.41 -11.44 -2.83
N PHE A 186 -7.87 -11.58 -1.59
CA PHE A 186 -8.43 -12.85 -1.14
C PHE A 186 -9.72 -13.20 -1.85
N LEU A 187 -10.57 -12.20 -2.13
CA LEU A 187 -11.78 -12.40 -2.91
C LEU A 187 -11.44 -12.90 -4.33
N GLY A 188 -10.46 -12.27 -4.97
CA GLY A 188 -9.97 -12.67 -6.29
C GLY A 188 -9.44 -14.11 -6.30
N ALA A 189 -8.66 -14.50 -5.30
CA ALA A 189 -8.15 -15.86 -5.14
C ALA A 189 -9.24 -16.88 -4.79
N ALA A 190 -10.24 -16.50 -3.98
CA ALA A 190 -11.31 -17.40 -3.56
C ALA A 190 -12.38 -17.62 -4.65
N LEU A 191 -12.52 -16.67 -5.58
CA LEU A 191 -13.39 -16.78 -6.76
C LEU A 191 -12.69 -17.46 -7.94
N ALA A 192 -11.37 -17.70 -7.87
CA ALA A 192 -10.65 -18.43 -8.90
C ALA A 192 -11.18 -19.88 -9.01
N PRO A 193 -11.25 -20.45 -10.22
CA PRO A 193 -11.61 -21.85 -10.44
C PRO A 193 -10.85 -22.82 -9.51
N SER A 194 -11.55 -23.81 -8.94
CA SER A 194 -11.05 -24.68 -7.87
C SER A 194 -9.85 -25.57 -8.22
N THR A 195 -9.52 -25.71 -9.50
CA THR A 195 -8.33 -26.42 -9.99
C THR A 195 -7.06 -25.58 -9.90
N GLU A 196 -7.17 -24.29 -9.59
CA GLU A 196 -6.09 -23.32 -9.79
C GLU A 196 -5.43 -22.90 -8.47
N THR A 197 -6.21 -22.72 -7.40
CA THR A 197 -5.68 -22.28 -6.11
C THR A 197 -5.82 -23.37 -5.04
N SER A 198 -4.69 -23.99 -4.68
CA SER A 198 -4.65 -24.92 -3.55
C SER A 198 -4.92 -24.18 -2.23
N ALA A 199 -5.51 -24.87 -1.25
CA ALA A 199 -5.73 -24.30 0.09
C ALA A 199 -4.42 -23.82 0.75
N PHE A 200 -3.32 -24.51 0.45
CA PHE A 200 -1.98 -24.10 0.87
C PHE A 200 -1.55 -22.77 0.24
N ASN A 201 -1.70 -22.61 -1.08
CA ASN A 201 -1.36 -21.37 -1.78
C ASN A 201 -2.23 -20.19 -1.29
N PHE A 202 -3.52 -20.42 -1.04
CA PHE A 202 -4.39 -19.43 -0.43
C PHE A 202 -3.92 -19.02 0.97
N ALA A 203 -3.54 -20.00 1.82
CA ALA A 203 -3.01 -19.70 3.15
C ALA A 203 -1.69 -18.91 3.08
N VAL A 204 -0.78 -19.27 2.16
CA VAL A 204 0.47 -18.53 1.92
C VAL A 204 0.17 -17.10 1.49
N LEU A 205 -0.78 -16.89 0.56
CA LEU A 205 -1.21 -15.57 0.13
C LEU A 205 -1.73 -14.74 1.32
N VAL A 206 -2.60 -15.31 2.15
CA VAL A 206 -3.15 -14.65 3.34
C VAL A 206 -2.05 -14.22 4.31
N VAL A 207 -1.12 -15.13 4.61
CA VAL A 207 0.02 -14.85 5.51
C VAL A 207 0.92 -13.76 4.92
N PHE A 208 1.27 -13.89 3.64
CA PHE A 208 2.13 -12.94 2.95
C PHE A 208 1.54 -11.54 2.90
N ARG A 209 0.29 -11.42 2.43
CA ARG A 209 -0.40 -10.13 2.31
C ARG A 209 -0.69 -9.48 3.66
N THR A 210 -1.00 -10.27 4.68
CA THR A 210 -1.27 -9.74 6.03
C THR A 210 0.02 -9.34 6.74
N ILE A 211 1.04 -10.19 6.78
CA ILE A 211 2.27 -9.90 7.52
C ILE A 211 3.14 -8.93 6.74
N ILE A 212 3.40 -9.20 5.47
CA ILE A 212 4.32 -8.41 4.66
C ILE A 212 3.60 -7.22 4.02
N GLY A 213 2.46 -7.45 3.38
CA GLY A 213 1.71 -6.39 2.70
C GLY A 213 1.27 -5.27 3.64
N GLU A 214 0.64 -5.59 4.77
CA GLU A 214 0.19 -4.55 5.71
C GLU A 214 1.34 -3.79 6.36
N ALA A 215 2.40 -4.50 6.77
CA ALA A 215 3.59 -3.88 7.32
C ALA A 215 4.24 -2.94 6.29
N PHE A 216 4.33 -3.38 5.04
CA PHE A 216 4.89 -2.60 3.94
C PHE A 216 4.11 -1.30 3.73
N HIS A 217 2.80 -1.37 3.47
CA HIS A 217 1.97 -0.19 3.28
C HIS A 217 1.98 0.75 4.49
N THR A 218 1.89 0.20 5.70
CA THR A 218 1.92 1.00 6.93
C THR A 218 3.24 1.75 7.05
N MET A 219 4.37 1.08 6.82
CA MET A 219 5.69 1.71 6.90
C MET A 219 5.92 2.75 5.79
N LEU A 220 5.40 2.55 4.57
CA LEU A 220 5.48 3.55 3.50
C LEU A 220 4.73 4.85 3.86
N VAL A 221 3.53 4.72 4.43
CA VAL A 221 2.73 5.88 4.85
C VAL A 221 3.37 6.57 6.06
N VAL A 222 3.90 5.80 7.02
CA VAL A 222 4.66 6.35 8.16
C VAL A 222 5.92 7.07 7.69
N LEU A 223 6.68 6.51 6.74
CA LEU A 223 7.84 7.18 6.15
C LEU A 223 7.45 8.51 5.50
N SER A 224 6.36 8.51 4.72
CA SER A 224 5.81 9.73 4.10
C SER A 224 5.40 10.75 5.15
N CYS A 225 4.81 10.30 6.26
CA CYS A 225 4.46 11.17 7.39
C CYS A 225 5.70 11.76 8.06
N ILE A 226 6.75 10.97 8.30
CA ILE A 226 7.99 11.50 8.90
C ILE A 226 8.61 12.56 7.99
N ASN A 227 8.72 12.29 6.68
CA ASN A 227 9.24 13.28 5.73
C ASN A 227 8.38 14.56 5.70
N HIS A 228 7.05 14.42 5.77
CA HIS A 228 6.13 15.56 5.90
C HIS A 228 6.44 16.38 7.15
N LEU A 229 6.56 15.72 8.30
CA LEU A 229 6.84 16.38 9.57
C LEU A 229 8.19 17.13 9.53
N PHE A 230 9.23 16.57 8.91
CA PHE A 230 10.50 17.26 8.70
C PHE A 230 10.38 18.56 7.90
N ILE A 231 9.65 18.52 6.78
CA ILE A 231 9.46 19.69 5.92
C ILE A 231 8.69 20.78 6.66
N ASP A 232 7.69 20.39 7.46
CA ASP A 232 6.95 21.32 8.32
C ASP A 232 7.85 21.97 9.37
N LEU A 233 8.79 21.22 9.98
CA LEU A 233 9.72 21.76 10.97
C LEU A 233 10.71 22.77 10.38
N ASN A 234 11.24 22.48 9.20
CA ASN A 234 12.25 23.33 8.56
C ASN A 234 11.64 24.53 7.83
N GLY A 235 10.31 24.69 7.85
CA GLY A 235 9.62 25.77 7.13
C GLY A 235 9.73 25.65 5.60
N GLU A 236 10.19 24.50 5.11
CA GLU A 236 10.42 24.24 3.68
C GLU A 236 9.11 24.13 2.89
N SER A 237 7.96 24.01 3.58
CA SER A 237 6.64 24.07 2.96
C SER A 237 6.36 25.39 2.24
N ALA A 238 7.08 26.47 2.59
CA ALA A 238 7.01 27.78 1.93
C ALA A 238 7.87 27.88 0.65
N MET A 239 8.86 27.01 0.45
CA MET A 239 9.78 27.02 -0.70
C MET A 239 9.35 26.03 -1.79
N GLY A 240 8.23 26.31 -2.46
CA GLY A 240 7.83 25.64 -3.71
C GLY A 240 7.16 24.27 -3.58
N LEU A 241 5.89 24.18 -4.00
CA LEU A 241 5.06 22.98 -3.90
C LEU A 241 5.63 21.73 -4.61
N ALA A 242 6.33 21.86 -5.74
CA ALA A 242 6.75 20.68 -6.51
C ALA A 242 7.96 19.94 -5.87
N CYS A 243 8.93 20.67 -5.33
CA CYS A 243 10.06 20.07 -4.62
C CYS A 243 9.62 19.39 -3.31
N SER A 244 8.63 19.96 -2.61
CA SER A 244 8.15 19.41 -1.34
C SER A 244 7.41 18.08 -1.51
N TRP A 245 6.57 17.91 -2.55
CA TRP A 245 5.86 16.64 -2.75
C TRP A 245 6.79 15.45 -3.05
N TRP A 246 7.83 15.65 -3.86
CA TRP A 246 8.80 14.59 -4.13
C TRP A 246 9.66 14.25 -2.89
N GLN A 247 10.00 15.24 -2.06
CA GLN A 247 10.71 14.99 -0.81
C GLN A 247 9.85 14.19 0.20
N VAL A 248 8.53 14.40 0.19
CA VAL A 248 7.59 13.64 1.02
C VAL A 248 7.41 12.21 0.49
N LEU A 249 7.00 12.07 -0.77
CA LEU A 249 6.51 10.80 -1.34
C LEU A 249 7.52 10.05 -2.19
N GLY A 250 8.58 10.68 -2.68
CA GLY A 250 9.42 10.07 -3.71
C GLY A 250 10.00 8.73 -3.29
N LYS A 251 10.46 8.61 -2.05
CA LYS A 251 10.98 7.34 -1.51
C LYS A 251 9.88 6.29 -1.34
N SER A 252 8.70 6.66 -0.84
CA SER A 252 7.61 5.71 -0.63
C SER A 252 7.03 5.25 -1.96
N ALA A 253 6.75 6.17 -2.89
CA ALA A 253 6.27 5.88 -4.23
C ALA A 253 7.25 5.01 -5.03
N MET A 254 8.55 5.28 -4.94
CA MET A 254 9.56 4.46 -5.61
C MET A 254 9.63 3.04 -5.05
N LEU A 255 9.64 2.89 -3.71
CA LEU A 255 9.64 1.56 -3.08
C LEU A 255 8.36 0.78 -3.40
N HIS A 256 7.21 1.44 -3.40
CA HIS A 256 5.95 0.85 -3.82
C HIS A 256 5.99 0.43 -5.29
N GLY A 257 6.50 1.30 -6.18
CA GLY A 257 6.67 0.99 -7.59
C GLY A 257 7.60 -0.20 -7.86
N ILE A 258 8.74 -0.29 -7.15
CA ILE A 258 9.65 -1.45 -7.25
C ILE A 258 8.94 -2.74 -6.88
N TRP A 259 8.17 -2.72 -5.79
CA TRP A 259 7.43 -3.89 -5.33
C TRP A 259 6.37 -4.33 -6.36
N ASN A 260 5.58 -3.39 -6.85
CA ASN A 260 4.54 -3.67 -7.84
C ASN A 260 5.13 -4.12 -9.18
N PHE A 261 6.21 -3.49 -9.62
CA PHE A 261 6.90 -3.91 -10.84
C PHE A 261 7.46 -5.32 -10.70
N GLY A 262 8.03 -5.68 -9.55
CA GLY A 262 8.49 -7.05 -9.28
C GLY A 262 7.36 -8.08 -9.33
N ALA A 263 6.20 -7.76 -8.75
CA ALA A 263 5.02 -8.62 -8.81
C ALA A 263 4.51 -8.80 -10.25
N ILE A 264 4.36 -7.70 -10.98
CA ILE A 264 3.92 -7.70 -12.38
C ILE A 264 4.93 -8.42 -13.29
N ALA A 265 6.23 -8.22 -13.08
CA ALA A 265 7.26 -8.92 -13.83
C ALA A 265 7.18 -10.43 -13.61
N GLY A 266 6.88 -10.86 -12.38
CA GLY A 266 6.56 -12.26 -12.09
C GLY A 266 5.35 -12.76 -12.89
N ASP A 267 4.27 -11.99 -12.92
CA ASP A 267 3.06 -12.34 -13.68
C ASP A 267 3.33 -12.51 -15.17
N VAL A 268 4.06 -11.56 -15.75
CA VAL A 268 4.45 -11.57 -17.16
C VAL A 268 5.35 -12.76 -17.49
N LEU A 269 6.41 -12.98 -16.71
CA LEU A 269 7.43 -13.99 -17.01
C LEU A 269 6.91 -15.42 -16.86
N TYR A 270 5.95 -15.63 -15.97
CA TYR A 270 5.43 -16.98 -15.72
C TYR A 270 4.04 -17.19 -16.33
N TYR A 271 3.39 -16.15 -16.86
CA TYR A 271 1.96 -16.15 -17.21
C TYR A 271 1.13 -16.90 -16.16
N VAL A 272 1.52 -16.62 -14.92
CA VAL A 272 0.93 -17.11 -13.70
C VAL A 272 0.42 -15.82 -13.13
N ASP A 273 -0.88 -15.57 -13.24
CA ASP A 273 -1.55 -14.64 -12.36
C ASP A 273 -1.13 -15.08 -10.94
N TRP A 274 -0.17 -14.40 -10.32
CA TRP A 274 0.56 -14.91 -9.15
C TRP A 274 -0.36 -15.20 -7.97
N PHE A 275 -1.51 -14.52 -7.97
CA PHE A 275 -2.62 -14.73 -7.07
C PHE A 275 -3.37 -16.05 -7.29
N ARG A 276 -3.36 -16.58 -8.53
CA ARG A 276 -4.10 -17.77 -8.94
C ARG A 276 -3.22 -19.02 -9.13
N TYR A 277 -1.97 -18.90 -9.61
CA TYR A 277 -1.20 -20.08 -10.06
C TYR A 277 0.23 -20.24 -9.49
N GLY A 278 0.64 -19.45 -8.48
CA GLY A 278 2.03 -19.45 -8.00
C GLY A 278 2.58 -20.85 -7.60
N PRO A 279 3.56 -21.41 -8.33
CA PRO A 279 4.35 -22.54 -7.82
C PRO A 279 5.16 -22.08 -6.60
N TYR A 280 5.48 -23.02 -5.71
CA TYR A 280 6.21 -22.82 -4.44
C TYR A 280 7.43 -21.87 -4.53
N ILE A 281 8.11 -21.84 -5.68
CA ILE A 281 9.30 -21.02 -5.94
C ILE A 281 8.96 -19.53 -6.02
N GLY A 282 7.87 -19.15 -6.71
CA GLY A 282 7.45 -17.76 -6.80
C GLY A 282 7.07 -17.20 -5.44
N SER A 283 6.33 -17.98 -4.64
CA SER A 283 5.97 -17.64 -3.27
C SER A 283 7.20 -17.49 -2.36
N LEU A 284 8.20 -18.35 -2.49
CA LEU A 284 9.44 -18.26 -1.71
C LEU A 284 10.28 -17.04 -2.11
N MET A 285 10.43 -16.77 -3.41
CA MET A 285 11.14 -15.57 -3.89
C MET A 285 10.45 -14.30 -3.41
N CYS A 286 9.12 -14.25 -3.44
CA CYS A 286 8.33 -13.15 -2.90
C CYS A 286 8.53 -13.01 -1.39
N LEU A 287 8.55 -14.10 -0.63
CA LEU A 287 8.82 -14.06 0.82
C LEU A 287 10.22 -13.51 1.12
N CYS A 288 11.24 -13.96 0.40
CA CYS A 288 12.61 -13.47 0.56
C CYS A 288 12.74 -11.99 0.16
N ALA A 289 12.24 -11.62 -1.02
CA ALA A 289 12.27 -10.23 -1.50
C ALA A 289 11.43 -9.30 -0.61
N GLY A 290 10.26 -9.76 -0.15
CA GLY A 290 9.38 -9.05 0.77
C GLY A 290 10.00 -8.82 2.13
N SER A 291 10.59 -9.87 2.71
CA SER A 291 11.30 -9.74 3.98
C SER A 291 12.49 -8.80 3.87
N GLY A 292 13.29 -8.91 2.81
CA GLY A 292 14.40 -7.99 2.54
C GLY A 292 13.94 -6.53 2.41
N THR A 293 12.88 -6.30 1.62
CA THR A 293 12.27 -4.98 1.42
C THR A 293 11.76 -4.40 2.74
N LEU A 294 11.10 -5.20 3.57
CA LEU A 294 10.65 -4.79 4.90
C LEU A 294 11.81 -4.42 5.82
N ILE A 295 12.90 -5.18 5.82
CA ILE A 295 14.08 -4.86 6.63
C ILE A 295 14.67 -3.51 6.20
N VAL A 296 14.80 -3.29 4.88
CA VAL A 296 15.29 -2.02 4.34
C VAL A 296 14.35 -0.88 4.72
N LEU A 297 13.05 -1.05 4.54
CA LEU A 297 12.05 -0.04 4.84
C LEU A 297 11.97 0.25 6.36
N ALA A 298 12.02 -0.76 7.20
CA ALA A 298 12.07 -0.61 8.66
C ALA A 298 13.32 0.18 9.09
N ARG A 299 14.49 -0.11 8.48
CA ARG A 299 15.71 0.67 8.71
C ARG A 299 15.54 2.12 8.25
N LEU A 300 14.95 2.36 7.08
CA LEU A 300 14.71 3.72 6.58
C LEU A 300 13.77 4.51 7.48
N VAL A 301 12.65 3.92 7.90
CA VAL A 301 11.70 4.52 8.84
C VAL A 301 12.39 4.82 10.17
N TRP A 302 13.14 3.85 10.71
CA TRP A 302 13.86 4.02 11.97
C TRP A 302 14.90 5.13 11.92
N THR A 303 15.75 5.14 10.90
CA THR A 303 16.77 6.19 10.71
C THR A 303 16.12 7.56 10.58
N ARG A 304 15.05 7.67 9.80
CA ARG A 304 14.31 8.94 9.64
C ARG A 304 13.64 9.38 10.93
N LEU A 305 13.03 8.46 11.67
CA LEU A 305 12.42 8.77 12.96
C LEU A 305 13.46 9.26 13.97
N LYS A 306 14.63 8.63 14.04
CA LYS A 306 15.74 9.08 14.91
C LYS A 306 16.25 10.47 14.55
N GLN A 307 16.42 10.76 13.26
CA GLN A 307 16.80 12.10 12.80
C GLN A 307 15.74 13.12 13.24
N TYR A 308 14.46 12.76 13.16
CA TYR A 308 13.35 13.63 13.52
C TYR A 308 13.33 13.90 15.03
N GLU A 309 13.52 12.85 15.83
CA GLU A 309 13.67 12.94 17.28
C GLU A 309 14.81 13.87 17.68
N GLN A 310 15.96 13.79 17.01
CA GLN A 310 17.10 14.67 17.25
C GLN A 310 16.79 16.14 16.96
N GLU A 311 16.11 16.44 15.84
CA GLU A 311 15.75 17.82 15.48
C GLU A 311 14.69 18.43 16.41
N VAL A 312 13.76 17.63 16.92
CA VAL A 312 12.71 18.07 17.86
C VAL A 312 13.19 18.07 19.32
N GLY A 313 14.35 17.45 19.61
CA GLY A 313 14.88 17.29 20.96
C GLY A 313 14.09 16.29 21.81
N MET A 314 13.69 15.16 21.21
CA MET A 314 12.92 14.06 21.83
C MET A 314 13.77 12.95 22.45
#